data_AF-A0A1Y6BZ39-F1
#
_entry.id   AF-A0A1Y6BZ39-F1
#
_cell.length_a   1.000
_cell.length_b   1.000
_cell.length_c   1.000
_cell.angle_alpha   90.00
_cell.angle_beta   90.00
_cell.angle_gamma   90.00
#
_symmetry.space_group_name_H-M   'P 1'
#
loop_
_entity.id
_entity.type
_entity.pdbx_description
1 polymer ?
#
loop_
_entity_poly.entity_id
_entity_poly.type
_entity_poly.pdbx_seq_one_letter_code
_entity_poly.pdbx_strand_id
1 'polypeptide(L)'
;MTKDAKLHQFEQQVIASRTIQNTKSLDWLFGGLNFQIEHHICPSVPSHRLRAMQKFVKPKIERSSLPYDFPHWQEAITDVHRHFRNIARSSISMKTCFIINSKAASGRALQKWRKIEPTLALKGKRDVIICSEWQSIKHKARTALEQGADQIVAVGGDGTVGQVANAFFEDSENIFPDRSFAVLFPS
;
A
#
# COMPACT_ATOMS: atom_id res chain seq x y z
N MET A 1 -5.51 21.47 -27.15
CA MET A 1 -4.97 21.37 -25.77
C MET A 1 -4.19 22.64 -25.47
N THR A 2 -4.66 23.44 -24.52
CA THR A 2 -4.06 24.71 -24.09
C THR A 2 -2.70 24.49 -23.41
N LYS A 3 -1.82 25.49 -23.43
CA LYS A 3 -0.48 25.42 -22.80
C LYS A 3 -0.55 25.04 -21.32
N ASP A 4 -1.59 25.51 -20.63
CA ASP A 4 -1.75 25.32 -19.18
C ASP A 4 -2.03 23.86 -18.80
N ALA A 5 -2.79 23.14 -19.64
CA ALA A 5 -3.04 21.70 -19.42
C ALA A 5 -1.75 20.86 -19.55
N LYS A 6 -0.83 21.26 -20.43
CA LYS A 6 0.47 20.59 -20.59
C LYS A 6 1.44 20.90 -19.44
N LEU A 7 1.40 22.12 -18.91
CA LEU A 7 2.16 22.52 -17.72
C LEU A 7 1.72 21.71 -16.50
N HIS A 8 0.41 21.59 -16.28
CA HIS A 8 -0.13 20.83 -15.15
C HIS A 8 0.21 19.33 -15.23
N GLN A 9 0.12 18.72 -16.41
CA GLN A 9 0.49 17.31 -16.61
C GLN A 9 1.98 17.06 -16.36
N PHE A 10 2.84 18.01 -16.76
CA PHE A 10 4.29 17.94 -16.51
C PHE A 10 4.61 18.02 -15.01
N GLU A 11 3.97 18.94 -14.28
CA GLU A 11 4.16 19.10 -12.84
C GLU A 11 3.73 17.86 -12.06
N GLN A 12 2.56 17.28 -12.39
CA GLN A 12 2.08 16.04 -11.76
C GLN A 12 3.05 14.87 -11.97
N GLN A 13 3.63 14.75 -13.17
CA GLN A 13 4.61 13.70 -13.49
C GLN A 13 5.92 13.86 -12.71
N VAL A 14 6.39 15.09 -12.54
CA VAL A 14 7.61 15.36 -11.77
C VAL A 14 7.40 15.14 -10.27
N ILE A 15 6.22 15.49 -9.73
CA ILE A 15 5.91 15.29 -8.31
C ILE A 15 5.74 13.80 -7.97
N ALA A 16 5.08 13.04 -8.85
CA ALA A 16 4.76 11.63 -8.61
C ALA A 16 5.92 10.66 -8.90
N SER A 17 6.97 11.10 -9.57
CA SER A 17 8.11 10.26 -9.97
C SER A 17 9.42 10.77 -9.36
N ARG A 18 10.36 9.86 -9.11
CA ARG A 18 11.71 10.22 -8.63
C ARG A 18 12.77 9.64 -9.54
N THR A 19 13.80 10.42 -9.80
CA THR A 19 15.01 9.96 -10.47
C THR A 19 16.10 9.75 -9.42
N ILE A 20 16.77 8.60 -9.46
CA ILE A 20 17.78 8.23 -8.46
C ILE A 20 19.17 8.46 -9.08
N GLN A 21 20.04 9.20 -8.38
CA GLN A 21 21.41 9.40 -8.82
C GLN A 21 22.25 8.16 -8.53
N ASN A 22 22.65 7.48 -9.59
CA ASN A 22 23.40 6.24 -9.54
C ASN A 22 24.79 6.38 -10.17
N THR A 23 25.71 5.49 -9.84
CA THR A 23 26.95 5.28 -10.60
C THR A 23 26.65 4.51 -11.89
N LYS A 24 27.52 4.56 -12.91
CA LYS A 24 27.32 3.86 -14.19
C LYS A 24 27.10 2.34 -14.02
N SER A 25 27.68 1.73 -12.98
CA SER A 25 27.48 0.32 -12.65
C SER A 25 26.08 0.03 -12.09
N LEU A 26 25.53 0.95 -11.28
CA LEU A 26 24.16 0.85 -10.77
C LEU A 26 23.13 1.07 -11.88
N ASP A 27 23.38 1.94 -12.87
CA ASP A 27 22.47 2.09 -14.02
C ASP A 27 22.29 0.80 -14.82
N TRP A 28 23.38 0.05 -14.98
CA TRP A 28 23.36 -1.24 -15.67
C TRP A 28 22.53 -2.25 -14.87
N LEU A 29 22.71 -2.28 -13.54
CA LEU A 29 21.96 -3.15 -12.64
C LEU A 29 20.45 -2.87 -12.69
N PHE A 30 20.04 -1.60 -12.78
CA PHE A 30 18.63 -1.20 -12.85
C PHE A 30 18.08 -1.13 -14.28
N GLY A 31 18.87 -1.44 -15.31
CA GLY A 31 18.42 -1.38 -16.70
C GLY A 31 17.89 -0.01 -17.14
N GLY A 32 18.34 1.08 -16.50
CA GLY A 32 17.83 2.43 -16.74
C GLY A 32 16.49 2.78 -16.09
N LEU A 33 15.93 1.93 -15.22
CA LEU A 33 14.69 2.21 -14.45
C LEU A 33 14.83 3.34 -13.42
N ASN A 34 16.05 3.83 -13.20
CA ASN A 34 16.37 4.90 -12.26
C ASN A 34 16.18 6.32 -12.83
N PHE A 35 15.74 6.46 -14.09
CA PHE A 35 15.52 7.73 -14.79
C PHE A 35 14.03 8.00 -15.08
N GLN A 36 13.15 7.84 -14.08
CA GLN A 36 11.70 7.89 -14.30
C GLN A 36 11.21 9.27 -14.75
N ILE A 37 11.78 10.35 -14.21
CA ILE A 37 11.42 11.71 -14.64
C ILE A 37 11.78 11.93 -16.11
N GLU A 38 12.97 11.51 -16.52
CA GLU A 38 13.43 11.65 -17.90
C GLU A 38 12.66 10.73 -18.86
N HIS A 39 12.29 9.53 -18.42
CA HIS A 39 11.46 8.61 -19.21
C HIS A 39 10.04 9.15 -19.41
N HIS A 40 9.45 9.78 -18.39
CA HIS A 40 8.11 10.37 -18.52
C HIS A 40 8.09 11.65 -19.37
N ILE A 41 9.15 12.46 -19.33
CA ILE A 41 9.29 13.67 -20.16
C ILE A 41 9.65 13.32 -21.61
N CYS A 42 10.41 12.24 -21.83
CA CYS A 42 10.90 11.83 -23.14
C CYS A 42 10.72 10.32 -23.37
N PRO A 43 9.48 9.83 -23.50
CA PRO A 43 9.19 8.39 -23.60
C PRO A 43 9.77 7.72 -24.86
N SER A 44 10.05 8.49 -25.91
CA SER A 44 10.64 8.00 -27.16
C SER A 44 12.16 7.80 -27.07
N VAL A 45 12.81 8.19 -25.97
CA VAL A 45 14.26 8.10 -25.81
C VAL A 45 14.62 6.75 -25.20
N PRO A 46 15.52 5.96 -25.84
CA PRO A 46 15.95 4.69 -25.27
C PRO A 46 16.58 4.85 -23.89
N SER A 47 16.32 3.90 -22.97
CA SER A 47 16.72 3.99 -21.56
C SER A 47 18.21 4.26 -21.33
N HIS A 48 19.08 3.73 -22.19
CA HIS A 48 20.54 3.95 -22.11
C HIS A 48 20.98 5.40 -22.44
N ARG A 49 20.12 6.21 -23.07
CA ARG A 49 20.36 7.63 -23.37
C ARG A 49 19.73 8.58 -22.36
N LEU A 50 18.91 8.09 -21.43
CA LEU A 50 18.23 8.93 -20.43
C LEU A 50 19.22 9.65 -19.51
N ARG A 51 20.37 9.04 -19.18
CA ARG A 51 21.45 9.71 -18.45
C ARG A 51 21.99 10.94 -19.19
N ALA A 52 22.11 10.89 -20.52
CA ALA A 52 22.56 12.05 -21.29
C ALA A 52 21.48 13.14 -21.30
N MET A 53 20.20 12.75 -21.25
CA MET A 53 19.05 13.64 -21.27
C MET A 53 18.91 14.47 -19.98
N GLN A 54 19.38 13.94 -18.84
CA GLN A 54 19.41 14.68 -17.56
C GLN A 54 20.04 16.07 -17.67
N LYS A 55 21.08 16.23 -18.50
CA LYS A 55 21.76 17.51 -18.72
C LYS A 55 20.85 18.61 -19.27
N PHE A 56 19.79 18.24 -19.98
CA PHE A 56 18.82 19.16 -20.57
C PHE A 56 17.56 19.30 -19.71
N VAL A 57 17.17 18.24 -19.01
CA VAL A 57 15.97 18.20 -18.17
C VAL A 57 16.19 18.94 -16.84
N LYS A 58 17.33 18.71 -16.19
CA LYS A 58 17.67 19.31 -14.88
C LYS A 58 17.56 20.85 -14.86
N PRO A 59 18.19 21.60 -15.80
CA PRO A 59 18.07 23.07 -15.80
C PRO A 59 16.65 23.57 -16.06
N LYS A 60 15.78 22.75 -16.68
CA LYS A 60 14.40 23.11 -16.97
C LYS A 60 13.50 22.91 -15.74
N ILE A 61 13.73 21.84 -14.97
CA ILE A 61 13.00 21.56 -13.72
C ILE A 61 13.40 22.56 -12.62
N GLU A 62 14.70 22.89 -12.52
CA GLU A 62 15.21 23.90 -11.56
C GLU A 62 14.61 25.30 -11.80
N ARG A 63 14.37 25.68 -13.06
CA ARG A 63 13.70 26.95 -13.40
C ARG A 63 12.20 26.96 -13.07
N SER A 64 11.58 25.79 -12.94
CA SER A 64 10.16 25.63 -12.60
C SER A 64 9.91 25.53 -11.09
N SER A 65 10.93 25.72 -10.25
CA SER A 65 10.83 25.62 -8.77
C SER A 65 10.33 24.25 -8.27
N LEU A 66 10.44 23.21 -9.10
CA LEU A 66 10.02 21.86 -8.75
C LEU A 66 11.16 21.13 -8.02
N PRO A 67 10.85 20.30 -7.01
CA PRO A 67 11.86 19.54 -6.28
C PRO A 67 12.53 18.53 -7.22
N TYR A 68 13.81 18.74 -7.49
CA TYR A 68 14.65 17.82 -8.24
C TYR A 68 15.74 17.28 -7.32
N ASP A 69 15.34 16.38 -6.43
CA ASP A 69 16.21 15.87 -5.38
C ASP A 69 16.83 14.52 -5.81
N PHE A 70 18.11 14.37 -5.53
CA PHE A 70 18.93 13.21 -5.94
C PHE A 70 19.39 12.45 -4.69
N PRO A 71 18.52 11.63 -4.06
CA PRO A 71 18.98 10.82 -2.95
C PRO A 71 20.05 9.85 -3.47
N HIS A 72 21.16 9.76 -2.75
CA HIS A 72 22.14 8.71 -3.01
C HIS A 72 21.48 7.35 -2.78
N TRP A 73 21.89 6.32 -3.52
CA TRP A 73 21.33 4.96 -3.42
C TRP A 73 21.23 4.46 -1.96
N GLN A 74 22.22 4.78 -1.13
CA GLN A 74 22.25 4.42 0.29
C GLN A 74 21.18 5.14 1.11
N GLU A 75 20.90 6.41 0.81
CA GLU A 75 19.84 7.19 1.45
C GLU A 75 18.47 6.68 1.05
N ALA A 76 18.27 6.38 -0.25
CA ALA A 76 17.04 5.77 -0.75
C ALA A 76 16.78 4.40 -0.11
N ILE A 77 17.80 3.53 0.00
CA ILE A 77 17.67 2.27 0.73
C ILE A 77 17.33 2.51 2.20
N THR A 78 18.03 3.43 2.85
CA THR A 78 17.85 3.71 4.29
C THR A 78 16.45 4.23 4.57
N ASP A 79 15.92 5.10 3.71
CA ASP A 79 14.57 5.63 3.81
C ASP A 79 13.52 4.54 3.61
N VAL A 80 13.69 3.68 2.60
CA VAL A 80 12.82 2.53 2.37
C VAL A 80 12.87 1.56 3.56
N HIS A 81 14.06 1.25 4.07
CA HIS A 81 14.23 0.40 5.25
C HIS A 81 13.60 1.01 6.50
N ARG A 82 13.76 2.32 6.72
CA ARG A 82 13.16 3.05 7.84
C ARG A 82 11.64 3.04 7.71
N HIS A 83 11.11 3.27 6.52
CA HIS A 83 9.68 3.24 6.23
C HIS A 83 9.08 1.85 6.51
N PHE A 84 9.68 0.78 5.96
CA PHE A 84 9.24 -0.59 6.25
C PHE A 84 9.38 -0.95 7.74
N ARG A 85 10.44 -0.50 8.42
CA ARG A 85 10.62 -0.72 9.86
C ARG A 85 9.55 0.02 10.67
N ASN A 86 9.18 1.23 10.27
CA ASN A 86 8.12 2.01 10.92
C ASN A 86 6.76 1.37 10.70
N ILE A 87 6.43 0.96 9.47
CA ILE A 87 5.20 0.19 9.18
C ILE A 87 5.18 -1.10 10.01
N ALA A 88 6.30 -1.84 10.07
CA ALA A 88 6.40 -3.06 10.85
C ALA A 88 6.21 -2.80 12.35
N ARG A 89 6.83 -1.76 12.92
CA ARG A 89 6.67 -1.39 14.33
C ARG A 89 5.25 -0.96 14.65
N SER A 90 4.65 -0.09 13.84
CA SER A 90 3.24 0.29 14.00
C SER A 90 2.32 -0.92 13.87
N SER A 91 2.62 -1.85 12.94
CA SER A 91 1.85 -3.08 12.76
C SER A 91 2.03 -4.11 13.88
N ILE A 92 3.14 -4.10 14.62
CA ILE A 92 3.38 -5.00 15.77
C ILE A 92 2.56 -4.55 16.99
N SER A 93 2.27 -3.25 17.14
CA SER A 93 1.43 -2.72 18.21
C SER A 93 -0.08 -2.78 17.91
N MET A 94 -0.48 -2.98 16.65
CA MET A 94 -1.90 -3.10 16.30
C MET A 94 -2.49 -4.41 16.83
N LYS A 95 -3.61 -4.30 17.54
CA LYS A 95 -4.49 -5.43 17.86
C LYS A 95 -5.33 -5.77 16.64
N THR A 96 -4.90 -6.78 15.89
CA THR A 96 -5.63 -7.25 14.71
C THR A 96 -6.60 -8.38 15.08
N CYS A 97 -7.88 -8.23 14.74
CA CYS A 97 -8.88 -9.28 14.86
C CYS A 97 -9.26 -9.85 13.49
N PHE A 98 -9.22 -11.17 13.33
CA PHE A 98 -9.62 -11.87 12.11
C PHE A 98 -11.03 -12.41 12.26
N ILE A 99 -11.94 -11.99 11.39
CA ILE A 99 -13.32 -12.49 11.32
C ILE A 99 -13.42 -13.46 10.15
N ILE A 100 -13.58 -14.75 10.43
CA ILE A 100 -13.56 -15.80 9.41
C ILE A 100 -14.93 -16.43 9.30
N ASN A 101 -15.51 -16.43 8.10
CA ASN A 101 -16.71 -17.19 7.82
C ASN A 101 -16.33 -18.62 7.38
N SER A 102 -16.56 -19.61 8.24
CA SER A 102 -16.20 -21.01 8.00
C SER A 102 -16.98 -21.66 6.84
N LYS A 103 -18.14 -21.11 6.48
CA LYS A 103 -18.96 -21.60 5.36
C LYS A 103 -18.68 -20.85 4.04
N ALA A 104 -17.92 -19.76 4.07
CA ALA A 104 -17.62 -18.99 2.86
C ALA A 104 -16.82 -19.82 1.84
N ALA A 105 -17.17 -19.65 0.57
CA ALA A 105 -16.52 -20.31 -0.57
C ALA A 105 -16.41 -21.84 -0.40
N SER A 106 -17.47 -22.48 0.12
CA SER A 106 -17.53 -23.93 0.39
C SER A 106 -16.43 -24.41 1.35
N GLY A 107 -16.07 -23.58 2.35
CA GLY A 107 -15.05 -23.90 3.35
C GLY A 107 -13.62 -23.56 2.95
N ARG A 108 -13.39 -23.06 1.71
CA ARG A 108 -12.05 -22.63 1.26
C ARG A 108 -11.47 -21.49 2.11
N ALA A 109 -12.31 -20.60 2.64
CA ALA A 109 -11.88 -19.54 3.54
C ALA A 109 -11.18 -20.08 4.80
N LEU A 110 -11.78 -21.09 5.44
CA LEU A 110 -11.20 -21.72 6.62
C LEU A 110 -9.95 -22.54 6.27
N GLN A 111 -9.94 -23.25 5.14
CA GLN A 111 -8.73 -23.96 4.70
C GLN A 111 -7.57 -23.00 4.43
N LYS A 112 -7.82 -21.87 3.78
CA LYS A 112 -6.80 -20.85 3.52
C LYS A 112 -6.30 -20.23 4.83
N TRP A 113 -7.21 -19.90 5.75
CA TRP A 113 -6.84 -19.44 7.10
C TRP A 113 -5.88 -20.41 7.79
N ARG A 114 -6.22 -21.70 7.86
CA ARG A 114 -5.37 -22.72 8.49
C ARG A 114 -3.96 -22.82 7.90
N LYS A 115 -3.79 -22.47 6.62
CA LYS A 115 -2.45 -22.43 5.99
C LYS A 115 -1.63 -21.21 6.39
N ILE A 116 -2.27 -20.07 6.63
CA ILE A 116 -1.57 -18.80 6.93
C ILE A 116 -1.43 -18.52 8.42
N GLU A 117 -2.33 -19.07 9.25
CA GLU A 117 -2.39 -18.87 10.70
C GLU A 117 -1.04 -19.17 11.39
N PRO A 118 -0.31 -20.26 11.08
CA PRO A 118 0.98 -20.53 11.70
C PRO A 118 2.02 -19.43 11.43
N THR A 119 2.10 -18.93 10.19
CA THR A 119 3.03 -17.85 9.80
C THR A 119 2.64 -16.51 10.44
N LEU A 120 1.35 -16.34 10.67
CA LEU A 120 0.75 -15.16 11.28
C LEU A 120 0.88 -15.17 12.82
N ALA A 121 0.85 -16.34 13.46
CA ALA A 121 1.03 -16.51 14.91
C ALA A 121 2.41 -16.02 15.39
N LEU A 122 3.41 -15.96 14.51
CA LEU A 122 4.74 -15.44 14.80
C LEU A 122 4.82 -13.91 14.91
N LYS A 123 3.71 -13.18 14.66
CA LYS A 123 3.70 -11.71 14.49
C LYS A 123 2.62 -11.01 15.34
N GLY A 124 2.83 -10.88 16.66
CA GLY A 124 2.04 -9.98 17.53
C GLY A 124 0.70 -10.54 18.04
N LYS A 125 -0.01 -9.77 18.89
CA LYS A 125 -1.29 -10.16 19.52
C LYS A 125 -2.44 -10.12 18.53
N ARG A 126 -3.20 -11.21 18.46
CA ARG A 126 -4.28 -11.39 17.47
C ARG A 126 -5.43 -12.15 18.09
N ASP A 127 -6.64 -11.68 17.81
CA ASP A 127 -7.86 -12.40 18.12
C ASP A 127 -8.43 -13.00 16.83
N VAL A 128 -8.94 -14.22 16.93
CA VAL A 128 -9.48 -14.95 15.78
C VAL A 128 -10.89 -15.38 16.12
N ILE A 129 -11.86 -14.88 15.35
CA ILE A 129 -13.27 -15.16 15.54
C ILE A 129 -13.78 -15.92 14.31
N ILE A 130 -14.06 -17.20 14.50
CA ILE A 130 -14.63 -18.07 13.47
C ILE A 130 -16.15 -18.06 13.61
N CYS A 131 -16.85 -17.83 12.51
CA CYS A 131 -18.30 -17.74 12.42
C CYS A 131 -18.83 -18.76 11.42
N SER A 132 -19.91 -19.44 11.77
CA SER A 132 -20.68 -20.30 10.85
C SER A 132 -21.89 -19.59 10.25
N GLU A 133 -22.34 -18.50 10.87
CA GLU A 133 -23.55 -17.75 10.49
C GLU A 133 -23.22 -16.34 10.05
N TRP A 134 -23.73 -15.96 8.87
CA TRP A 134 -23.45 -14.69 8.22
C TRP A 134 -23.98 -13.49 9.02
N GLN A 135 -25.15 -13.63 9.65
CA GLN A 135 -25.82 -12.60 10.45
C GLN A 135 -24.99 -12.20 11.68
N SER A 136 -24.20 -13.14 12.23
CA SER A 136 -23.38 -12.89 13.41
C SER A 136 -22.10 -12.09 13.13
N ILE A 137 -21.70 -11.97 11.86
CA ILE A 137 -20.42 -11.38 11.45
C ILE A 137 -20.35 -9.89 11.83
N LYS A 138 -21.40 -9.12 11.52
CA LYS A 138 -21.45 -7.68 11.83
C LYS A 138 -21.31 -7.44 13.33
N HIS A 139 -22.13 -8.14 14.13
CA HIS A 139 -22.13 -7.99 15.59
C HIS A 139 -20.77 -8.33 16.19
N LYS A 140 -20.16 -9.45 15.78
CA LYS A 140 -18.84 -9.86 16.27
C LYS A 140 -17.72 -8.89 15.87
N ALA A 141 -17.76 -8.38 14.65
CA ALA A 141 -16.81 -7.36 14.20
C ALA A 141 -16.95 -6.07 15.01
N ARG A 142 -18.18 -5.64 15.31
CA ARG A 142 -18.46 -4.48 16.15
C ARG A 142 -17.96 -4.68 17.58
N THR A 143 -18.27 -5.81 18.21
CA THR A 143 -17.79 -6.12 19.55
C THR A 143 -16.26 -6.13 19.61
N ALA A 144 -15.57 -6.65 18.58
CA ALA A 144 -14.11 -6.63 18.53
C ALA A 144 -13.56 -5.19 18.46
N LEU A 145 -14.19 -4.31 17.67
CA LEU A 145 -13.83 -2.89 17.60
C LEU A 145 -14.04 -2.19 18.95
N GLU A 146 -15.17 -2.43 19.62
CA GLU A 146 -15.49 -1.90 20.95
C GLU A 146 -14.51 -2.40 22.03
N GLN A 147 -14.02 -3.64 21.90
CA GLN A 147 -13.00 -4.22 22.78
C GLN A 147 -11.56 -3.73 22.46
N GLY A 148 -11.42 -2.82 21.50
CA GLY A 148 -10.17 -2.14 21.20
C GLY A 148 -9.32 -2.82 20.13
N ALA A 149 -9.91 -3.58 19.20
CA ALA A 149 -9.21 -3.98 17.99
C ALA A 149 -8.88 -2.74 17.13
N ASP A 150 -7.61 -2.59 16.75
CA ASP A 150 -7.13 -1.52 15.88
C ASP A 150 -7.41 -1.82 14.40
N GLN A 151 -7.55 -3.11 14.08
CA GLN A 151 -7.82 -3.59 12.73
C GLN A 151 -8.74 -4.79 12.75
N ILE A 152 -9.73 -4.79 11.86
CA ILE A 152 -10.53 -5.97 11.55
C ILE A 152 -10.15 -6.50 10.16
N VAL A 153 -9.87 -7.80 10.07
CA VAL A 153 -9.58 -8.48 8.81
C VAL A 153 -10.72 -9.44 8.49
N ALA A 154 -11.45 -9.18 7.40
CA ALA A 154 -12.48 -10.09 6.89
C ALA A 154 -11.84 -11.22 6.08
N VAL A 155 -12.09 -12.48 6.46
CA VAL A 155 -11.65 -13.66 5.73
C VAL A 155 -12.87 -14.37 5.14
N GLY A 156 -13.14 -14.09 3.86
CA GLY A 156 -14.34 -14.59 3.18
C GLY A 156 -14.62 -13.89 1.85
N GLY A 157 -15.77 -14.18 1.25
CA GLY A 157 -16.25 -13.49 0.05
C GLY A 157 -17.00 -12.19 0.37
N ASP A 158 -17.61 -11.59 -0.65
CA ASP A 158 -18.22 -10.24 -0.60
C ASP A 158 -19.24 -10.08 0.53
N GLY A 159 -20.06 -11.09 0.81
CA GLY A 159 -21.00 -11.04 1.92
C GLY A 159 -20.31 -10.89 3.28
N THR A 160 -19.14 -11.51 3.48
CA THR A 160 -18.37 -11.38 4.73
C THR A 160 -17.73 -10.00 4.82
N VAL A 161 -17.18 -9.53 3.70
CA VAL A 161 -16.59 -8.18 3.56
C VAL A 161 -17.64 -7.11 3.87
N GLY A 162 -18.83 -7.20 3.29
CA GLY A 162 -19.91 -6.24 3.50
C GLY A 162 -20.38 -6.20 4.95
N GLN A 163 -20.51 -7.35 5.62
CA GLN A 163 -20.91 -7.37 7.03
C GLN A 163 -19.86 -6.79 7.97
N VAL A 164 -18.57 -7.04 7.70
CA VAL A 164 -17.49 -6.41 8.46
C VAL A 164 -17.45 -4.92 8.18
N ALA A 165 -17.56 -4.48 6.93
CA ALA A 165 -17.61 -3.07 6.58
C ALA A 165 -18.76 -2.37 7.31
N ASN A 166 -19.96 -2.94 7.29
CA ASN A 166 -21.13 -2.40 8.00
C ASN A 166 -20.94 -2.32 9.53
N ALA A 167 -19.99 -3.06 10.12
CA ALA A 167 -19.69 -2.93 11.55
C ALA A 167 -19.04 -1.60 11.91
N PHE A 168 -18.37 -0.94 10.94
CA PHE A 168 -17.72 0.36 11.12
C PHE A 168 -18.71 1.53 11.09
N PHE A 169 -19.94 1.32 10.60
CA PHE A 169 -20.89 2.41 10.34
C PHE A 169 -22.16 2.32 11.20
N GLU A 170 -22.63 3.45 11.70
CA GLU A 170 -23.96 3.66 12.30
C GLU A 170 -24.56 4.89 11.62
N ASP A 171 -25.82 4.86 11.19
CA ASP A 171 -26.49 5.99 10.53
C ASP A 171 -25.66 6.65 9.40
N SER A 172 -24.96 5.83 8.62
CA SER A 172 -24.04 6.22 7.53
C SER A 172 -22.76 6.98 7.95
N GLU A 173 -22.51 7.14 9.25
CA GLU A 173 -21.26 7.70 9.78
C GLU A 173 -20.30 6.59 10.21
N ASN A 174 -19.00 6.78 9.93
CA ASN A 174 -17.97 5.87 10.43
C ASN A 174 -17.68 6.20 11.91
N ILE A 175 -18.19 5.35 12.80
CA ILE A 175 -18.01 5.49 14.26
C ILE A 175 -16.65 5.00 14.76
N PHE A 176 -15.80 4.48 13.86
CA PHE A 176 -14.44 4.01 14.14
C PHE A 176 -13.42 4.59 13.14
N PRO A 177 -13.24 5.93 13.09
CA PRO A 177 -12.41 6.59 12.06
C PRO A 177 -10.92 6.25 12.15
N ASP A 178 -10.42 5.95 13.34
CA ASP A 178 -9.01 5.61 13.58
C ASP A 178 -8.72 4.11 13.44
N ARG A 179 -9.73 3.31 13.06
CA ARG A 179 -9.62 1.85 12.94
C ARG A 179 -9.53 1.46 11.48
N SER A 180 -8.79 0.39 11.20
CA SER A 180 -8.59 -0.07 9.82
C SER A 180 -9.37 -1.33 9.49
N PHE A 181 -9.77 -1.43 8.23
CA PHE A 181 -10.41 -2.61 7.66
C PHE A 181 -9.54 -3.21 6.56
N ALA A 182 -9.34 -4.52 6.59
CA ALA A 182 -8.63 -5.26 5.55
C ALA A 182 -9.38 -6.54 5.15
N VAL A 183 -9.06 -7.07 3.96
CA VAL A 183 -9.74 -8.23 3.39
C VAL A 183 -8.73 -9.29 2.96
N LEU A 184 -9.07 -10.55 3.24
CA LEU A 184 -8.37 -11.72 2.74
C LEU A 184 -9.36 -12.63 1.99
N PHE A 185 -9.26 -12.63 0.67
CA PHE A 185 -10.13 -13.44 -0.17
C PHE A 185 -9.70 -14.92 -0.22
N PRO A 186 -10.66 -15.87 -0.14
CA PRO A 186 -10.44 -17.26 -0.48
C PRO A 186 -10.35 -17.41 -2.00
N SER A 187 -9.13 -17.37 -2.54
CA SER A 187 -8.82 -17.78 -3.91
C SER A 187 -9.13 -19.27 -4.10
#